data_AF-A0A9W8IGK2-F1
#
_entry.id   AF-A0A9W8IGK2-F1
#
_cell.length_a   1.000
_cell.length_b   1.000
_cell.length_c   1.000
_cell.angle_alpha   90.00
_cell.angle_beta   90.00
_cell.angle_gamma   90.00
#
_symmetry.space_group_name_H-M   'P 1'
#
loop_
_entity.id
_entity.type
_entity.pdbx_description
1 polymer ?
#
loop_
_entity_poly.entity_id
_entity_poly.type
_entity_poly.pdbx_seq_one_letter_code
_entity_poly.pdbx_strand_id
1 'polypeptide(L)'
;MLMTGTRIVSRAFGDAYRQAAANSAAARAAAGNIKAASDGDKMTKASGLTVDESTKILNLDDVNNREEMVKKFEHLFEANDPKKGGSHYLQSKVIRARERIEMHWAQEKLLAEQAKEAEMADKSKEAVDKVKEETSDKK
;
A
#
# COMPACT_ATOMS: atom_id res chain seq x y z
N MET A 1 57.89 3.18 23.91
CA MET A 1 56.82 3.45 24.89
C MET A 1 55.61 3.95 24.11
N LEU A 2 54.66 3.06 23.80
CA LEU A 2 53.54 3.31 22.87
C LEU A 2 52.24 3.03 23.65
N MET A 3 51.91 3.91 24.60
CA MET A 3 50.84 3.70 25.59
C MET A 3 50.09 5.01 25.90
N THR A 4 49.82 5.85 24.89
CA THR A 4 49.04 7.09 25.10
C THR A 4 48.12 7.41 23.92
N GLY A 5 47.54 6.40 23.27
CA GLY A 5 46.65 6.57 22.10
C GLY A 5 45.17 6.27 22.33
N THR A 6 44.80 5.59 23.42
CA THR A 6 43.50 4.87 23.49
C THR A 6 42.37 5.63 24.18
N ARG A 7 42.65 6.68 24.96
CA ARG A 7 41.61 7.40 25.73
C ARG A 7 40.80 8.43 24.93
N ILE A 8 41.30 8.89 23.79
CA ILE A 8 40.65 9.93 22.99
C ILE A 8 39.58 9.33 22.07
N VAL A 9 39.81 8.11 21.59
CA VAL A 9 38.91 7.40 20.69
C VAL A 9 37.58 7.04 21.39
N SER A 10 37.59 6.70 22.69
CA SER A 10 36.39 6.26 23.41
C SER A 10 35.35 7.37 23.64
N ARG A 11 35.77 8.63 23.79
CA ARG A 11 34.85 9.76 24.00
C ARG A 11 34.23 10.28 22.69
N ALA A 12 34.97 10.16 21.57
CA ALA A 12 34.47 10.53 20.25
C ALA A 12 33.33 9.61 19.76
N PHE A 13 33.36 8.32 20.10
CA PHE A 13 32.25 7.41 19.77
C PHE A 13 30.95 7.75 20.50
N GLY A 14 31.02 8.23 21.75
CA GLY A 14 29.85 8.65 22.52
C GLY A 14 29.18 9.90 21.96
N ASP A 15 30.00 10.91 21.61
CA ASP A 15 29.49 12.13 20.99
C ASP A 15 28.96 11.88 19.57
N ALA A 16 29.63 11.03 18.78
CA ALA A 16 29.15 10.61 17.46
C ALA A 16 27.85 9.78 17.56
N TYR A 17 27.71 8.89 18.54
CA TYR A 17 26.48 8.14 18.76
C TYR A 17 25.32 9.04 19.19
N ARG A 18 25.58 10.01 20.08
CA ARG A 18 24.60 11.02 20.48
C ARG A 18 24.20 11.93 19.32
N GLN A 19 25.14 12.28 18.45
CA GLN A 19 24.89 13.08 17.26
C GLN A 19 24.16 12.29 16.16
N ALA A 20 24.45 10.99 16.03
CA ALA A 20 23.70 10.07 15.17
C ALA A 20 22.27 9.83 15.70
N ALA A 21 22.09 9.69 17.01
CA ALA A 21 20.78 9.54 17.65
C ALA A 21 19.96 10.83 17.58
N ALA A 22 20.58 11.99 17.78
CA ALA A 22 19.94 13.30 17.63
C ALA A 22 19.57 13.59 16.17
N ASN A 23 20.45 13.26 15.21
CA ASN A 23 20.13 13.35 13.78
C ASN A 23 19.07 12.32 13.38
N SER A 24 19.03 11.13 13.99
CA SER A 24 17.96 10.15 13.76
C SER A 24 16.63 10.60 14.34
N ALA A 25 16.63 11.26 15.50
CA ALA A 25 15.43 11.83 16.10
C ALA A 25 14.92 13.05 15.31
N ALA A 26 15.82 13.92 14.86
CA ALA A 26 15.49 15.04 13.98
C ALA A 26 15.06 14.59 12.58
N ALA A 27 15.68 13.54 12.03
CA ALA A 27 15.25 12.90 10.79
C ALA A 27 13.90 12.20 10.95
N ARG A 28 13.60 11.61 12.12
CA ARG A 28 12.27 11.07 12.44
C ARG A 28 11.22 12.16 12.61
N ALA A 29 11.57 13.32 13.18
CA ALA A 29 10.69 14.47 13.31
C ALA A 29 10.43 15.16 11.95
N ALA A 30 11.46 15.33 11.12
CA ALA A 30 11.33 15.82 9.75
C ALA A 30 10.60 14.80 8.85
N ALA A 31 10.83 13.50 9.05
CA ALA A 31 10.06 12.44 8.43
C ALA A 31 8.62 12.40 8.96
N GLY A 32 8.30 12.92 10.14
CA GLY A 32 6.93 13.01 10.65
C GLY A 32 5.99 13.78 9.71
N ASN A 33 6.50 14.80 9.02
CA ASN A 33 5.74 15.56 8.02
C ASN A 33 5.60 14.84 6.67
N ILE A 34 6.51 13.90 6.33
CA ILE A 34 6.42 13.08 5.12
C ILE A 34 5.68 11.74 5.40
N LYS A 35 5.66 11.30 6.66
CA LYS A 35 5.06 10.06 7.12
C LYS A 35 3.53 10.11 7.10
N ALA A 36 2.91 11.29 7.13
CA ALA A 36 1.48 11.43 6.82
C ALA A 36 1.14 10.98 5.38
N ALA A 37 2.08 11.07 4.43
CA ALA A 37 1.92 10.55 3.06
C ALA A 37 2.45 9.12 2.88
N SER A 38 3.23 8.59 3.82
CA SER A 38 3.96 7.31 3.70
C SER A 38 3.63 6.26 4.79
N ASP A 39 2.67 6.53 5.68
CA ASP A 39 2.03 5.52 6.55
C ASP A 39 0.94 4.71 5.81
N GLY A 40 0.74 4.99 4.52
CA GLY A 40 -0.16 4.24 3.67
C GLY A 40 0.25 2.77 3.57
N ASP A 41 -0.76 1.91 3.68
CA ASP A 41 -0.86 0.49 3.33
C ASP A 41 0.30 -0.12 2.50
N LYS A 42 0.57 -1.42 2.66
CA LYS A 42 1.65 -2.13 1.93
C LYS A 42 1.59 -1.88 0.41
N MET A 43 0.39 -1.69 -0.14
CA MET A 43 0.13 -1.31 -1.53
C MET A 43 0.55 0.12 -1.89
N THR A 44 0.34 1.09 -1.00
CA THR A 44 0.78 2.48 -1.20
C THR A 44 2.30 2.57 -1.19
N LYS A 45 2.99 1.70 -0.43
CA LYS A 45 4.46 1.56 -0.53
C LYS A 45 4.93 0.93 -1.83
N ALA A 46 4.18 -0.03 -2.38
CA ALA A 46 4.53 -0.71 -3.63
C ALA A 46 4.32 0.17 -4.88
N SER A 47 3.18 0.86 -4.96
CA SER A 47 2.84 1.75 -6.08
C SER A 47 3.38 3.17 -5.92
N GLY A 48 3.58 3.62 -4.67
CA GLY A 48 3.86 5.02 -4.34
C GLY A 48 2.66 5.95 -4.55
N LEU A 49 1.43 5.41 -4.67
CA LEU A 49 0.18 6.15 -4.83
C LEU A 49 -0.95 5.56 -3.98
N THR A 50 -1.83 6.43 -3.51
CA THR A 50 -3.12 6.07 -2.91
C THR A 50 -4.19 5.89 -3.99
N VAL A 51 -5.28 5.20 -3.67
CA VAL A 51 -6.42 5.04 -4.60
C VAL A 51 -7.01 6.41 -4.97
N ASP A 52 -7.13 7.31 -3.99
CA ASP A 52 -7.63 8.66 -4.19
C ASP A 52 -6.76 9.49 -5.15
N GLU A 53 -5.43 9.41 -5.00
CA GLU A 53 -4.50 10.04 -5.95
C GLU A 53 -4.62 9.44 -7.35
N SER A 54 -4.78 8.12 -7.46
CA SER A 54 -4.95 7.46 -8.75
C SER A 54 -6.24 7.89 -9.46
N THR A 55 -7.35 7.99 -8.73
CA THR A 55 -8.63 8.50 -9.22
C THR A 55 -8.50 9.94 -9.73
N LYS A 56 -7.76 10.78 -9.01
CA LYS A 56 -7.47 12.16 -9.42
C LYS A 56 -6.59 12.25 -10.66
N ILE A 57 -5.54 11.42 -10.75
CA ILE A 57 -4.64 11.39 -11.91
C ILE A 57 -5.38 10.96 -13.19
N LEU A 58 -6.28 9.98 -13.08
CA LEU A 58 -7.08 9.50 -14.21
C LEU A 58 -8.37 10.29 -14.42
N ASN A 59 -8.64 11.29 -13.56
CA ASN A 59 -9.82 12.15 -13.60
C ASN A 59 -11.12 11.34 -13.75
N LEU A 60 -11.34 10.44 -12.78
CA LEU A 60 -12.50 9.56 -12.69
C LEU A 60 -13.46 10.07 -11.61
N ASP A 61 -14.75 10.05 -11.92
CA ASP A 61 -15.81 10.36 -10.96
C ASP A 61 -16.13 9.16 -10.06
N ASP A 62 -16.08 7.94 -10.62
CA ASP A 62 -16.27 6.68 -9.88
C ASP A 62 -15.13 5.70 -10.17
N VAL A 63 -14.51 5.21 -9.09
CA VAL A 63 -13.43 4.20 -9.14
C VAL A 63 -13.93 2.85 -9.65
N ASN A 64 -15.23 2.59 -9.70
CA ASN A 64 -15.77 1.32 -10.20
C ASN A 64 -16.03 1.32 -11.72
N ASN A 65 -16.00 2.50 -12.35
CA ASN A 65 -16.27 2.63 -13.79
C ASN A 65 -15.04 2.21 -14.63
N ARG A 66 -14.94 0.91 -14.91
CA ARG A 66 -13.80 0.33 -15.64
C ARG A 66 -13.66 0.85 -17.07
N GLU A 67 -14.79 1.06 -17.76
CA GLU A 67 -14.77 1.52 -19.14
C GLU A 67 -14.25 2.95 -19.25
N GLU A 68 -14.67 3.82 -18.32
CA GLU A 68 -14.18 5.18 -18.26
C GLU A 68 -12.71 5.24 -17.89
N MET A 69 -12.27 4.40 -16.93
CA MET A 69 -10.86 4.28 -16.57
C MET A 69 -9.99 3.97 -17.78
N VAL A 70 -10.36 2.99 -18.60
CA VAL A 70 -9.60 2.62 -19.80
C VAL A 70 -9.54 3.78 -20.80
N LYS A 71 -10.68 4.43 -21.08
CA LYS A 71 -10.73 5.57 -22.02
C LYS A 71 -9.85 6.74 -21.57
N LYS A 72 -9.93 7.10 -20.28
CA LYS A 72 -9.12 8.19 -19.70
C LYS A 72 -7.64 7.82 -19.68
N PHE A 73 -7.33 6.57 -19.33
CA PHE A 73 -5.96 6.05 -19.36
C PHE A 73 -5.37 6.13 -20.76
N GLU A 74 -6.04 5.62 -21.79
CA GLU A 74 -5.56 5.64 -23.18
C GLU A 74 -5.31 7.08 -23.65
N HIS A 75 -6.27 7.97 -23.41
CA HIS A 75 -6.15 9.38 -23.74
C HIS A 75 -4.93 10.04 -23.07
N LEU A 76 -4.79 9.89 -21.75
CA LEU A 76 -3.69 10.47 -20.99
C LEU A 76 -2.34 9.83 -21.33
N PHE A 77 -2.31 8.53 -21.63
CA PHE A 77 -1.10 7.82 -21.99
C PHE A 77 -0.57 8.27 -23.34
N GLU A 78 -1.45 8.41 -24.34
CA GLU A 78 -1.07 8.88 -25.67
C GLU A 78 -0.68 10.35 -25.68
N ALA A 79 -1.41 11.20 -24.95
CA ALA A 79 -1.12 12.63 -24.82
C ALA A 79 0.25 12.89 -24.15
N ASN A 80 0.70 11.99 -23.28
CA ASN A 80 1.97 12.11 -22.56
C ASN A 80 3.10 11.23 -23.14
N ASP A 81 2.94 10.69 -24.35
CA ASP A 81 3.98 9.88 -24.98
C ASP A 81 5.28 10.70 -25.13
N PRO A 82 6.41 10.24 -24.54
CA PRO A 82 7.71 10.91 -24.67
C PRO A 82 8.14 11.13 -26.13
N LYS A 83 7.71 10.25 -27.05
CA LYS A 83 8.03 10.38 -28.48
C LYS A 83 7.30 11.55 -29.15
N LYS A 84 6.17 11.97 -28.58
CA LYS A 84 5.35 13.11 -29.07
C LYS A 84 5.65 14.41 -28.32
N GLY A 85 6.74 14.46 -27.54
CA GLY A 85 7.10 15.61 -26.71
C GLY A 85 6.45 15.60 -25.32
N GLY A 86 5.83 14.48 -24.92
CA GLY A 86 5.32 14.27 -23.57
C GLY A 86 6.43 13.98 -22.56
N SER A 87 6.05 13.81 -21.29
CA SER A 87 6.98 13.49 -20.21
C SER A 87 6.89 12.01 -19.81
N HIS A 88 8.04 11.33 -19.81
CA HIS A 88 8.12 9.95 -19.33
C HIS A 88 7.70 9.84 -17.85
N TYR A 89 7.93 10.88 -17.06
CA TYR A 89 7.49 10.91 -15.67
C TYR A 89 5.95 10.93 -15.56
N LEU A 90 5.29 11.78 -16.36
CA LEU A 90 3.83 11.86 -16.37
C LEU A 90 3.21 10.57 -16.89
N GLN A 91 3.76 10.01 -17.97
CA GLN A 91 3.34 8.71 -18.49
C GLN A 91 3.50 7.62 -17.42
N SER A 92 4.64 7.59 -16.71
CA SER A 92 4.85 6.64 -15.61
C SER A 92 3.85 6.80 -14.47
N LYS A 93 3.42 8.03 -14.16
CA LYS A 93 2.39 8.30 -13.15
C LYS A 93 1.01 7.80 -13.59
N VAL A 94 0.66 7.97 -14.86
CA VAL A 94 -0.59 7.46 -15.43
C VAL A 94 -0.65 5.93 -15.38
N ILE A 95 0.47 5.24 -15.70
CA ILE A 95 0.57 3.78 -15.59
C ILE A 95 0.38 3.32 -14.15
N ARG A 96 1.13 3.91 -13.21
CA ARG A 96 1.03 3.54 -11.78
C ARG A 96 -0.35 3.80 -11.19
N ALA A 97 -1.02 4.87 -11.64
CA ALA A 97 -2.38 5.17 -11.23
C ALA A 97 -3.35 4.05 -11.63
N ARG A 98 -3.27 3.58 -12.88
CA ARG A 98 -4.05 2.43 -13.37
C ARG A 98 -3.78 1.17 -12.55
N GLU A 99 -2.51 0.82 -12.38
CA GLU A 99 -2.11 -0.37 -11.62
C GLU A 99 -2.68 -0.33 -10.19
N ARG A 100 -2.68 0.84 -9.53
CA ARG A 100 -3.21 0.98 -8.17
C ARG A 100 -4.71 0.72 -8.08
N ILE A 101 -5.49 1.18 -9.07
CA ILE A 101 -6.94 0.95 -9.15
C ILE A 101 -7.22 -0.52 -9.46
N GLU A 102 -6.48 -1.13 -10.38
CA GLU A 102 -6.61 -2.56 -10.68
C GLU A 102 -6.31 -3.43 -9.45
N MET A 103 -5.28 -3.07 -8.67
CA MET A 103 -4.97 -3.73 -7.41
C MET A 103 -6.09 -3.55 -6.36
N HIS A 104 -6.75 -2.39 -6.33
CA HIS A 104 -7.91 -2.17 -5.45
C HIS A 104 -9.05 -3.14 -5.79
N TRP A 105 -9.44 -3.24 -7.07
CA TRP A 105 -10.49 -4.16 -7.51
C TRP A 105 -10.14 -5.63 -7.27
N ALA A 106 -8.87 -5.99 -7.46
CA ALA A 106 -8.39 -7.35 -7.18
C ALA A 106 -8.53 -7.69 -5.69
N GLN A 107 -8.22 -6.73 -4.81
CA GLN A 107 -8.36 -6.89 -3.37
C GLN A 107 -9.84 -7.01 -2.96
N GLU A 108 -10.71 -6.16 -3.50
CA GLU A 108 -12.17 -6.24 -3.26
C GLU A 108 -12.74 -7.59 -3.68
N LYS A 109 -12.31 -8.12 -4.84
CA LYS A 109 -12.73 -9.43 -5.31
C LYS A 109 -12.28 -10.53 -4.36
N LEU A 110 -11.03 -10.49 -3.89
CA LEU A 110 -10.50 -11.47 -2.95
C LEU A 110 -11.25 -11.44 -1.60
N LEU A 111 -11.52 -10.24 -1.08
CA LEU A 111 -12.31 -10.05 0.14
C LEU A 111 -13.73 -10.61 -0.02
N ALA A 112 -14.37 -10.38 -1.17
CA ALA A 112 -15.70 -10.91 -1.48
C ALA A 112 -15.71 -12.45 -1.57
N GLU A 113 -14.65 -13.05 -2.11
CA GLU A 113 -14.51 -14.52 -2.19
C GLU A 113 -14.33 -15.14 -0.80
N GLN A 114 -13.48 -14.55 0.05
CA GLN A 114 -13.28 -14.96 1.44
C GLN A 114 -14.57 -14.81 2.27
N ALA A 115 -15.33 -13.75 2.05
CA ALA A 115 -16.62 -13.55 2.71
C ALA A 115 -17.63 -14.64 2.32
N LYS A 116 -17.67 -15.02 1.03
CA LYS A 116 -18.52 -16.13 0.55
C LYS A 116 -18.10 -17.47 1.12
N GLU A 117 -16.81 -17.74 1.19
CA GLU A 117 -16.28 -18.98 1.81
C GLU A 117 -16.59 -19.05 3.30
N ALA A 118 -16.48 -17.93 4.03
CA ALA A 118 -16.84 -17.85 5.44
C ALA A 118 -18.35 -18.07 5.66
N GLU A 119 -19.21 -17.49 4.80
CA GLU A 119 -20.66 -17.71 4.85
C GLU A 119 -21.05 -19.17 4.54
N MET A 120 -20.35 -19.81 3.59
CA MET A 120 -20.54 -21.23 3.29
C MET A 120 -20.05 -22.14 4.43
N ALA A 121 -18.94 -21.79 5.09
CA ALA A 121 -18.42 -22.50 6.25
C ALA A 121 -19.33 -22.36 7.49
N ASP A 122 -20.01 -21.23 7.65
CA ASP A 122 -20.95 -21.00 8.74
C ASP A 122 -22.26 -21.78 8.54
N LYS A 123 -22.83 -21.74 7.32
CA LYS A 123 -24.03 -22.53 6.95
C LYS A 123 -23.79 -24.03 7.05
N SER A 124 -22.58 -24.50 6.77
CA SER A 124 -22.25 -25.93 6.90
C SER A 124 -22.02 -26.36 8.35
N LYS A 125 -21.62 -25.46 9.26
CA LYS A 125 -21.61 -25.74 10.71
C LYS A 125 -23.03 -25.77 11.30
N GLU A 126 -23.88 -24.83 10.91
CA GLU A 126 -25.29 -24.79 11.35
C GLU A 126 -26.09 -26.01 10.88
N ALA A 127 -25.84 -26.50 9.66
CA ALA A 127 -26.44 -27.73 9.16
C ALA A 127 -25.96 -28.98 9.91
N VAL A 128 -24.70 -29.01 10.36
CA VAL A 128 -24.13 -30.14 11.13
C VAL A 128 -24.68 -30.17 12.55
N ASP A 129 -24.90 -29.02 13.19
CA ASP A 129 -25.52 -28.97 14.53
C ASP A 129 -27.00 -29.38 14.50
N LYS A 130 -27.78 -28.98 13.48
CA LYS A 130 -29.18 -29.45 13.33
C LYS A 130 -29.31 -30.95 13.13
N VAL A 131 -28.40 -31.56 12.35
CA VAL A 131 -28.41 -33.02 12.12
C VAL A 131 -28.06 -33.79 13.41
N LYS A 132 -27.25 -33.20 14.29
CA LYS A 132 -26.86 -33.80 15.58
C LYS A 132 -27.96 -33.70 16.64
N GLU A 133 -28.80 -32.67 16.57
CA GLU A 133 -29.97 -32.51 17.45
C GLU A 133 -31.09 -33.51 17.08
N GLU A 134 -31.38 -33.70 15.79
CA GLU A 134 -32.39 -34.65 15.31
C GLU A 134 -32.00 -36.14 15.49
N THR A 135 -30.71 -36.45 15.58
CA THR A 135 -30.23 -37.83 15.83
C THR A 135 -30.15 -38.19 17.32
N SER A 136 -30.27 -37.21 18.22
CA SER A 136 -30.24 -37.44 19.68
C SER A 136 -31.63 -37.69 20.30
N ASP A 137 -32.72 -37.35 19.62
CA ASP A 137 -34.10 -37.55 20.12
C ASP A 137 -34.72 -38.92 19.75
N LYS A 138 -33.97 -39.78 19.03
CA LYS A 138 -34.45 -41.08 18.56
C LYS A 138 -33.88 -42.29 19.32
N LYS A 139 -33.33 -42.07 20.52
CA LYS A 139 -32.82 -43.14 21.39
C LYS A 139 -33.53 -43.21 22.73
#